data_AF-A0A958P3T3-F1
#
_entry.id   AF-A0A958P3T3-F1
#
_cell.length_a   1.000
_cell.length_b   1.000
_cell.length_c   1.000
_cell.angle_alpha   90.00
_cell.angle_beta   90.00
_cell.angle_gamma   90.00
#
_symmetry.space_group_name_H-M   'P 1'
#
loop_
_entity.id
_entity.type
_entity.pdbx_description
1 polymer ?
#
loop_
_entity_poly.entity_id
_entity_poly.type
_entity_poly.pdbx_seq_one_letter_code
_entity_poly.pdbx_strand_id
1 'polypeptide(L)' 'MCSVYILYSTQLNKYYTGYTCDNLEKRIAKHNSNHKGFTGGIGDWELVYTEKYATQKEAMDRERA' A
#
# COMPACT_ATOMS: atom_id res chain seq x y z
N MET A 1 -5.63 -12.56 7.97
CA MET A 1 -5.18 -12.56 6.57
C MET A 1 -4.49 -11.23 6.31
N CYS A 2 -3.30 -11.24 5.73
CA CYS A 2 -2.56 -10.02 5.44
C CYS A 2 -2.48 -9.80 3.94
N SER A 3 -2.58 -8.56 3.50
CA SER A 3 -2.51 -8.17 2.10
C SER A 3 -1.27 -7.31 1.88
N VAL A 4 -0.39 -7.75 1.00
CA VAL A 4 0.67 -6.91 0.45
C VAL A 4 0.09 -6.12 -0.70
N TYR A 5 0.49 -4.87 -0.82
CA TYR A 5 0.00 -3.98 -1.85
C TYR A 5 1.11 -3.07 -2.36
N ILE A 6 1.00 -2.72 -3.63
CA ILE A 6 1.88 -1.75 -4.29
C ILE A 6 0.99 -0.64 -4.81
N LEU A 7 1.28 0.57 -4.34
CA LEU A 7 0.66 1.78 -4.84
C LEU A 7 1.62 2.48 -5.77
N TYR A 8 1.10 3.03 -6.85
CA TYR A 8 1.84 3.89 -7.75
C TYR A 8 1.25 5.30 -7.70
N SER A 9 2.11 6.28 -7.56
CA SER A 9 1.76 7.69 -7.71
C SER A 9 2.28 8.15 -9.06
N THR A 10 1.38 8.50 -9.95
CA THR A 10 1.67 9.08 -11.27
C THR A 10 2.32 10.45 -11.14
N GLN A 11 1.87 11.27 -10.19
CA GLN A 11 2.39 12.63 -10.01
C GLN A 11 3.79 12.64 -9.37
N LEU A 12 4.06 11.73 -8.42
CA LEU A 12 5.40 11.58 -7.85
C LEU A 12 6.30 10.68 -8.70
N ASN A 13 5.73 9.96 -9.67
CA ASN A 13 6.37 8.86 -10.39
C ASN A 13 7.09 7.91 -9.42
N LYS A 14 6.39 7.50 -8.35
CA LYS A 14 6.94 6.71 -7.25
C LYS A 14 6.06 5.51 -6.93
N TYR A 15 6.73 4.43 -6.57
CA TYR A 15 6.09 3.22 -6.04
C TYR A 15 6.17 3.22 -4.52
N TYR A 16 5.08 2.81 -3.88
CA TYR A 16 5.00 2.55 -2.45
C TYR A 16 4.56 1.11 -2.24
N THR A 17 5.49 0.30 -1.74
CA THR A 17 5.23 -1.07 -1.34
C THR A 17 4.95 -1.11 0.15
N GLY A 18 3.92 -1.83 0.54
CA GLY A 18 3.64 -2.05 1.94
C GLY A 18 2.67 -3.21 2.14
N TYR A 19 2.40 -3.52 3.39
CA TYR A 19 1.45 -4.56 3.73
C TYR A 19 0.51 -4.07 4.82
N THR A 20 -0.67 -4.67 4.85
CA THR A 20 -1.67 -4.45 5.90
C THR A 20 -2.34 -5.77 6.25
N CYS A 21 -2.48 -6.02 7.55
CA CYS A 21 -3.29 -7.13 8.05
C CYS A 21 -4.74 -6.72 8.35
N ASP A 22 -5.08 -5.46 8.03
CA ASP A 22 -6.42 -4.88 8.13
C ASP A 22 -6.97 -4.55 6.72
N ASN A 23 -8.01 -3.74 6.62
CA ASN A 23 -8.72 -3.44 5.38
C ASN A 23 -7.87 -2.57 4.43
N LEU A 24 -7.43 -3.16 3.31
CA LEU A 24 -6.61 -2.49 2.28
C LEU A 24 -7.26 -1.20 1.76
N GLU A 25 -8.54 -1.23 1.44
CA GLU A 25 -9.24 -0.06 0.89
C GLU A 25 -9.26 1.12 1.87
N LYS A 26 -9.43 0.86 3.17
CA LYS A 26 -9.36 1.91 4.19
C LYS A 26 -7.96 2.50 4.29
N ARG A 27 -6.94 1.67 4.12
CA ARG A 27 -5.54 2.09 4.12
C ARG A 27 -5.23 2.98 2.92
N ILE A 28 -5.66 2.59 1.71
CA ILE A 28 -5.51 3.39 0.49
C ILE A 28 -6.28 4.70 0.61
N ALA A 29 -7.54 4.65 1.06
CA ALA A 29 -8.34 5.85 1.31
C ALA A 29 -7.66 6.80 2.29
N LYS A 30 -6.97 6.27 3.31
CA LYS A 30 -6.16 7.08 4.24
C LYS A 30 -4.92 7.68 3.57
N HIS A 31 -4.25 6.95 2.69
CA HIS A 31 -3.14 7.49 1.88
C HIS A 31 -3.62 8.59 0.94
N ASN A 32 -4.84 8.47 0.38
CA ASN A 32 -5.46 9.47 -0.49
C ASN A 32 -6.22 10.58 0.26
N SER A 33 -6.42 10.43 1.57
CA SER A 33 -6.98 11.49 2.40
C SER A 33 -5.89 12.52 2.69
N ASN A 34 -6.21 13.80 2.58
CA ASN A 34 -5.26 14.88 2.85
C ASN A 34 -4.84 14.84 4.33
N HIS A 35 -3.61 14.41 4.60
CA HIS A 35 -3.05 14.30 5.95
C HIS A 35 -1.60 14.81 5.95
N LYS A 36 -1.14 15.33 7.10
CA LYS A 36 0.23 15.82 7.30
C LYS A 36 1.25 14.65 7.33
N GLY A 37 1.47 13.98 6.20
CA GLY A 37 2.41 12.87 6.05
C GLY A 37 2.95 12.74 4.62
N PHE A 38 4.02 11.95 4.44
CA PHE A 38 4.74 11.77 3.17
C PHE A 38 3.84 11.40 1.98
N THR A 39 2.74 10.68 2.24
CA THR A 39 1.78 10.25 1.21
C THR A 39 0.55 11.15 1.10
N GLY A 40 0.32 12.06 2.05
CA GLY A 40 -0.94 12.79 2.20
C GLY A 40 -1.06 14.10 1.42
N GLY A 41 -0.15 14.38 0.49
CA GLY A 41 -0.16 15.64 -0.27
C GLY A 41 -0.88 15.59 -1.62
N ILE A 42 -0.85 14.44 -2.30
CA ILE A 42 -1.21 14.34 -3.72
C ILE A 42 -2.49 13.51 -3.94
N GLY A 43 -2.68 12.48 -3.11
CA GLY A 43 -3.87 11.64 -3.14
C GLY A 43 -4.12 10.91 -4.46
N ASP A 44 -3.09 10.73 -5.29
CA ASP A 44 -3.15 9.97 -6.53
C ASP A 44 -2.62 8.54 -6.39
N TRP A 45 -2.54 8.01 -5.17
CA TRP A 45 -2.06 6.65 -4.97
C TRP A 45 -3.05 5.67 -5.57
N GLU A 46 -2.65 5.06 -6.68
CA GLU A 46 -3.40 4.04 -7.39
C GLU A 46 -2.90 2.66 -7.03
N LEU A 47 -3.81 1.74 -6.74
CA LEU A 47 -3.47 0.35 -6.46
C LEU A 47 -3.13 -0.37 -7.76
N VAL A 48 -1.84 -0.60 -8.00
CA VAL A 48 -1.36 -1.32 -9.18
C VAL A 48 -1.19 -2.82 -8.93
N TYR A 49 -0.98 -3.21 -7.67
CA TYR A 49 -0.81 -4.61 -7.31
C TYR A 49 -1.34 -4.89 -5.91
N THR A 50 -2.00 -6.03 -5.73
CA THR A 50 -2.36 -6.55 -4.41
C THR A 50 -2.27 -8.06 -4.39
N GLU A 51 -1.72 -8.60 -3.30
CA GLU A 51 -1.64 -10.04 -3.07
C GLU A 51 -2.03 -10.36 -1.64
N LYS A 52 -2.85 -11.39 -1.46
CA LYS A 52 -3.33 -11.84 -0.16
C LYS A 52 -2.53 -13.04 0.30
N TYR A 53 -2.05 -12.98 1.53
CA TYR A 53 -1.33 -14.05 2.19
C TYR A 53 -2.06 -14.51 3.44
N ALA A 54 -1.98 -15.81 3.69
CA ALA A 54 -2.53 -16.41 4.89
C ALA A 54 -1.70 -16.03 6.12
N THR A 55 -0.37 -15.96 5.98
CA THR A 55 0.55 -15.66 7.09
C THR A 55 1.37 -14.39 6.86
N GLN A 56 1.72 -13.68 7.95
CA GLN A 56 2.65 -12.53 7.91
C GLN A 56 4.03 -12.94 7.40
N LYS A 57 4.43 -14.20 7.63
CA LYS A 57 5.74 -14.71 7.21
C LYS A 57 5.85 -14.76 5.69
N GLU A 58 4.83 -15.26 4.99
CA GLU A 58 4.80 -15.28 3.53
C GLU A 58 4.82 -13.87 2.92
N ALA A 59 4.04 -12.95 3.49
CA ALA A 59 4.02 -11.55 3.06
C ALA A 59 5.39 -10.86 3.23
N MET A 60 6.09 -11.14 4.34
CA MET A 60 7.40 -10.55 4.63
C MET A 60 8.52 -11.17 3.79
N ASP A 61 8.45 -12.48 3.51
CA ASP A 61 9.40 -13.14 2.60
C ASP A 61 9.30 -12.54 1.19
N ARG A 62 8.08 -12.27 0.70
CA ARG A 62 7.85 -11.65 -0.61
C ARG A 62 8.22 -10.17 -0.70
N GLU A 63 8.21 -9.43 0.40
CA GLU A 63 8.73 -8.05 0.43
C GLU A 63 10.27 -8.01 0.41
N ARG A 64 10.93 -9.07 0.89
CA ARG A 64 12.40 -9.14 1.03
C ARG A 64 13.12 -9.90 -0.10
N ALA A 65 12.41 -10.69 -0.91
CA ALA A 65 12.94 -11.45 -2.03
C ALA A 65 13.16 -10.59 -3.28
#